data_AF-A0A2E6ZKZ3-F1
#
_entry.id   AF-A0A2E6ZKZ3-F1
#
_cell.length_a   1.000
_cell.length_b   1.000
_cell.length_c   1.000
_cell.angle_alpha   90.00
_cell.angle_beta   90.00
_cell.angle_gamma   90.00
#
_symmetry.space_group_name_H-M   'P 1'
#
loop_
_entity.id
_entity.type
_entity.pdbx_description
1 polymer ?
#
loop_
_entity_poly.entity_id
_entity_poly.type
_entity_poly.pdbx_seq_one_letter_code
_entity_poly.pdbx_strand_id
1 'polypeptide(L)'
;MILDKITGLNNNIAIVGDSWAFGEWYPIEGHFGSYIDTVPVVSHPSPQQYLHEHFKNIKVYHMAQVGGENNANADILKDHKQHFDFGIVYWTCPSRALLNKWENTKKDLSEITLEDYRNKVEKYSKSALEDYNNCDMPLLFIGGQVSLPDLSDYGNCHAVVDRMTNLVEEPFWCEYEKVNKTGTVHNKIDWEGIFRLLELGHEINFSEKFLKDIHKIRVEEFPKYRLNPYYFPDQGHGSRFLHRIATDKLIEYIETNNMINTIVN
;
A
#
# COMPACT_ATOMS: atom_id res chain seq x y z
N MET A 1 3.74 -5.76 -29.65
CA MET A 1 4.99 -6.10 -30.37
C MET A 1 5.22 -5.33 -31.67
N ILE A 2 4.29 -5.24 -32.65
CA ILE A 2 4.50 -4.40 -33.86
C ILE A 2 4.13 -2.92 -33.64
N LEU A 3 3.16 -2.63 -32.75
CA LEU A 3 2.76 -1.24 -32.44
C LEU A 3 3.77 -0.47 -31.58
N ASP A 4 4.56 -1.14 -30.73
CA ASP A 4 5.45 -0.47 -29.77
C ASP A 4 6.59 0.27 -30.49
N LYS A 5 7.11 -0.30 -31.59
CA LYS A 5 8.13 0.30 -32.46
C LYS A 5 7.70 1.60 -33.16
N ILE A 6 6.41 1.89 -33.25
CA ILE A 6 5.88 3.09 -33.92
C ILE A 6 5.69 4.25 -32.93
N THR A 7 5.49 3.94 -31.64
CA THR A 7 5.15 4.95 -30.61
C THR A 7 6.35 5.58 -29.90
N GLY A 8 7.56 5.01 -30.03
CA GLY A 8 8.73 5.43 -29.25
C GLY A 8 8.62 5.11 -27.75
N LEU A 9 7.57 4.39 -27.33
CA LEU A 9 7.34 3.92 -25.98
C LEU A 9 8.09 2.60 -25.79
N ASN A 10 9.08 2.59 -24.89
CA ASN A 10 10.04 1.48 -24.77
C ASN A 10 10.02 0.81 -23.40
N ASN A 11 9.29 1.37 -22.43
CA ASN A 11 9.25 0.87 -21.06
C ASN A 11 7.81 0.66 -20.59
N ASN A 12 7.47 -0.55 -20.18
CA ASN A 12 6.18 -0.95 -19.63
C ASN A 12 6.29 -1.10 -18.11
N ILE A 13 5.49 -0.35 -17.37
CA ILE A 13 5.52 -0.27 -15.91
C ILE A 13 4.19 -0.75 -15.37
N ALA A 14 4.19 -1.70 -14.45
CA ALA A 14 3.01 -2.06 -13.68
C ALA A 14 2.93 -1.26 -12.38
N ILE A 15 1.75 -0.78 -12.01
CA ILE A 15 1.47 -0.24 -10.68
C ILE A 15 0.43 -1.12 -10.00
N VAL A 16 0.78 -1.71 -8.85
CA VAL A 16 -0.09 -2.55 -8.03
C VAL A 16 -0.23 -1.98 -6.62
N GLY A 17 -1.28 -2.38 -5.89
CA GLY A 17 -1.56 -1.92 -4.53
C GLY A 17 -3.03 -1.71 -4.25
N ASP A 18 -3.34 -0.84 -3.29
CA ASP A 18 -4.70 -0.44 -2.91
C ASP A 18 -5.05 0.98 -3.42
N SER A 19 -6.02 1.64 -2.77
CA SER A 19 -6.43 3.02 -3.07
C SER A 19 -5.29 4.04 -3.06
N TRP A 20 -4.19 3.80 -2.34
CA TRP A 20 -3.01 4.69 -2.36
C TRP A 20 -2.30 4.69 -3.72
N ALA A 21 -2.43 3.64 -4.52
CA ALA A 21 -1.88 3.60 -5.87
C ALA A 21 -2.65 4.48 -6.85
N PHE A 22 -3.99 4.57 -6.70
CA PHE A 22 -4.90 5.20 -7.66
C PHE A 22 -5.03 6.72 -7.54
N GLY A 23 -4.68 7.28 -6.39
CA GLY A 23 -5.31 8.53 -5.96
C GLY A 23 -6.71 8.29 -5.42
N GLU A 24 -7.15 9.11 -4.47
CA GLU A 24 -8.32 8.82 -3.64
C GLU A 24 -9.63 8.68 -4.42
N TRP A 25 -10.57 7.94 -3.83
CA TRP A 25 -11.91 7.70 -4.32
C TRP A 25 -12.87 8.59 -3.53
N TYR A 26 -13.73 9.34 -4.22
CA TYR A 26 -14.94 9.83 -3.57
C TYR A 26 -16.02 8.74 -3.67
N PRO A 27 -16.61 8.27 -2.56
CA PRO A 27 -17.94 7.70 -2.64
C PRO A 27 -18.87 8.84 -3.07
N ILE A 28 -19.32 8.82 -4.32
CA ILE A 28 -20.45 9.68 -4.70
C ILE A 28 -21.67 9.10 -3.98
N GLU A 29 -22.25 9.86 -3.05
CA GLU A 29 -23.58 9.56 -2.50
C GLU A 29 -24.52 9.26 -3.66
N GLY A 30 -24.94 7.99 -3.79
CA GLY A 30 -25.87 7.56 -4.84
C GLY A 30 -25.47 6.32 -5.64
N HIS A 31 -24.24 5.82 -5.56
CA HIS A 31 -23.85 4.56 -6.21
C HIS A 31 -23.77 3.39 -5.23
N PHE A 32 -24.93 2.95 -4.75
CA PHE A 32 -25.09 1.57 -4.29
C PHE A 32 -25.24 0.66 -5.51
N GLY A 33 -24.19 -0.07 -5.87
CA GLY A 33 -24.27 -1.06 -6.95
C GLY A 33 -22.95 -1.78 -7.21
N SER A 34 -22.84 -3.01 -6.70
CA SER A 34 -21.93 -4.10 -7.12
C SER A 34 -20.52 -3.72 -7.61
N TYR A 35 -19.56 -3.93 -6.69
CA TYR A 35 -18.12 -3.68 -6.68
C TYR A 35 -17.23 -4.32 -7.78
N ILE A 36 -17.73 -4.58 -8.99
CA ILE A 36 -16.90 -5.18 -10.06
C ILE A 36 -16.91 -4.37 -11.37
N ASP A 37 -17.87 -3.46 -11.60
CA ASP A 37 -17.98 -2.72 -12.87
C ASP A 37 -17.79 -1.19 -12.75
N THR A 38 -17.37 -0.67 -11.60
CA THR A 38 -17.17 0.77 -11.42
C THR A 38 -15.75 1.17 -11.83
N VAL A 39 -15.64 1.94 -12.93
CA VAL A 39 -14.40 2.67 -13.26
C VAL A 39 -14.13 3.67 -12.12
N PRO A 40 -12.95 3.66 -11.48
CA PRO A 40 -12.59 4.64 -10.47
C PRO A 40 -12.84 6.07 -10.94
N VAL A 41 -13.59 6.85 -10.16
CA VAL A 41 -13.51 8.30 -10.26
C VAL A 41 -12.26 8.71 -9.51
N VAL A 42 -11.16 8.84 -10.26
CA VAL A 42 -9.89 9.35 -9.76
C VAL A 42 -10.11 10.82 -9.32
N SER A 43 -10.12 11.08 -8.01
CA SER A 43 -10.39 12.43 -7.47
C SER A 43 -9.21 13.41 -7.63
N HIS A 44 -8.03 12.89 -7.96
CA HIS A 44 -6.81 13.67 -8.16
C HIS A 44 -5.72 12.90 -8.92
N PRO A 45 -4.71 13.60 -9.48
CA PRO A 45 -3.59 12.94 -10.15
C PRO A 45 -2.97 11.82 -9.32
N SER A 46 -2.68 10.71 -9.98
CA SER A 46 -2.05 9.53 -9.41
C SER A 46 -0.58 9.45 -9.83
N PRO A 47 0.21 8.53 -9.27
CA PRO A 47 1.59 8.29 -9.68
C PRO A 47 1.72 8.06 -11.19
N GLN A 48 0.71 7.41 -11.80
CA GLN A 48 0.67 7.24 -13.26
C GLN A 48 0.71 8.58 -14.00
N GLN A 49 -0.08 9.56 -13.57
CA GLN A 49 -0.10 10.87 -14.24
C GLN A 49 1.25 11.57 -14.12
N TYR A 50 1.83 11.59 -12.91
CA TYR A 50 3.12 12.25 -12.67
C TYR A 50 4.27 11.55 -13.41
N LEU A 51 4.26 10.23 -13.52
CA LEU A 51 5.22 9.48 -14.33
C LEU A 51 5.09 9.84 -15.83
N HIS A 52 3.88 10.02 -16.35
CA HIS A 52 3.66 10.43 -17.75
C HIS A 52 4.04 11.89 -18.01
N GLU A 53 3.88 12.78 -17.02
CA GLU A 53 4.36 14.16 -17.10
C GLU A 53 5.89 14.21 -17.22
N HIS A 54 6.60 13.28 -16.57
CA HIS A 54 8.06 13.25 -16.53
C HIS A 54 8.69 12.43 -17.65
N PHE A 55 8.21 11.20 -17.89
CA PHE A 55 8.75 10.29 -18.91
C PHE A 55 7.82 10.22 -20.13
N LYS A 56 8.36 10.57 -21.30
CA LYS A 56 7.60 10.59 -22.57
C LYS A 56 7.49 9.24 -23.25
N ASN A 57 8.29 8.26 -22.85
CA ASN A 57 8.49 6.98 -23.52
C ASN A 57 8.05 5.76 -22.69
N ILE A 58 7.13 5.96 -21.74
CA ILE A 58 6.61 4.89 -20.87
C ILE A 58 5.16 4.52 -21.20
N LYS A 59 4.82 3.27 -20.91
CA LYS A 59 3.44 2.79 -20.75
C LYS A 59 3.25 2.39 -19.30
N VAL A 60 2.30 3.01 -18.63
CA VAL A 60 1.95 2.68 -17.25
C VAL A 60 0.65 1.91 -17.24
N TYR A 61 0.66 0.74 -16.62
CA TYR A 61 -0.48 -0.14 -16.44
C TYR A 61 -0.88 -0.13 -14.98
N HIS A 62 -2.02 0.48 -14.69
CA HIS A 62 -2.57 0.48 -13.35
C HIS A 62 -3.33 -0.83 -13.10
N MET A 63 -2.78 -1.68 -12.24
CA MET A 63 -3.28 -3.02 -11.93
C MET A 63 -3.70 -3.17 -10.46
N ALA A 64 -3.59 -2.09 -9.67
CA ALA A 64 -4.05 -2.08 -8.29
C ALA A 64 -5.55 -2.43 -8.19
N GLN A 65 -5.98 -2.82 -7.00
CA GLN A 65 -7.37 -3.21 -6.74
C GLN A 65 -7.89 -2.49 -5.51
N VAL A 66 -9.18 -2.13 -5.50
CA VAL A 66 -9.80 -1.51 -4.30
C VAL A 66 -9.75 -2.51 -3.16
N GLY A 67 -9.08 -2.15 -2.06
CA GLY A 67 -8.84 -3.07 -0.95
C GLY A 67 -7.96 -4.26 -1.32
N GLY A 68 -7.20 -4.17 -2.42
CA GLY A 68 -6.33 -5.22 -2.91
C GLY A 68 -5.32 -5.66 -1.87
N GLU A 69 -5.22 -6.96 -1.63
CA GLU A 69 -4.26 -7.52 -0.68
C GLU A 69 -2.90 -7.75 -1.36
N ASN A 70 -1.80 -7.69 -0.62
CA ASN A 70 -0.46 -7.87 -1.19
C ASN A 70 -0.29 -9.17 -1.99
N ASN A 71 -0.81 -10.31 -1.51
CA ASN A 71 -0.74 -11.57 -2.26
C ASN A 71 -1.53 -11.53 -3.57
N ALA A 72 -2.75 -10.97 -3.56
CA ALA A 72 -3.57 -10.86 -4.78
C ALA A 72 -2.89 -9.97 -5.83
N ASN A 73 -2.29 -8.85 -5.38
CA ASN A 73 -1.49 -7.98 -6.23
C ASN A 73 -0.24 -8.71 -6.79
N ALA A 74 0.44 -9.51 -5.97
CA ALA A 74 1.59 -10.30 -6.39
C ALA A 74 1.21 -11.39 -7.39
N ASP A 75 0.10 -12.09 -7.20
CA ASP A 75 -0.40 -13.13 -8.11
C ASP A 75 -0.69 -12.55 -9.52
N ILE A 76 -1.42 -11.43 -9.57
CA ILE A 76 -1.70 -10.71 -10.81
C ILE A 76 -0.40 -10.30 -11.52
N LEU A 77 0.55 -9.78 -10.75
CA LEU A 77 1.82 -9.36 -11.30
C LEU A 77 2.62 -10.54 -11.86
N LYS A 78 2.65 -11.66 -11.14
CA LYS A 78 3.32 -12.89 -11.53
C LYS A 78 2.76 -13.48 -12.82
N ASP A 79 1.45 -13.41 -13.03
CA ASP A 79 0.79 -13.91 -14.24
C ASP A 79 1.03 -13.03 -15.48
N HIS A 80 1.39 -11.76 -15.26
CA HIS A 80 1.55 -10.77 -16.32
C HIS A 80 2.98 -10.21 -16.45
N LYS A 81 3.93 -10.66 -15.63
CA LYS A 81 5.29 -10.10 -15.52
C LYS A 81 6.04 -9.97 -16.84
N GLN A 82 5.82 -10.89 -17.78
CA GLN A 82 6.42 -10.88 -19.12
C GLN A 82 6.07 -9.63 -19.94
N HIS A 83 5.11 -8.83 -19.51
CA HIS A 83 4.68 -7.60 -20.18
C HIS A 83 5.33 -6.34 -19.61
N PHE A 84 6.07 -6.43 -18.50
CA PHE A 84 6.59 -5.29 -17.76
C PHE A 84 8.11 -5.36 -17.61
N ASP A 85 8.76 -4.20 -17.64
CA ASP A 85 10.19 -4.07 -17.35
C ASP A 85 10.45 -3.98 -15.85
N PHE A 86 9.52 -3.36 -15.10
CA PHE A 86 9.52 -3.33 -13.65
C PHE A 86 8.12 -3.03 -13.10
N GLY A 87 7.92 -3.25 -11.80
CA GLY A 87 6.69 -2.95 -11.07
C GLY A 87 6.90 -1.87 -10.00
N ILE A 88 5.85 -1.12 -9.72
CA ILE A 88 5.72 -0.22 -8.57
C ILE A 88 4.67 -0.83 -7.64
N VAL A 89 5.05 -1.08 -6.40
CA VAL A 89 4.23 -1.77 -5.40
C VAL A 89 3.88 -0.79 -4.28
N TYR A 90 2.63 -0.36 -4.24
CA TYR A 90 2.07 0.30 -3.08
C TYR A 90 1.73 -0.76 -2.04
N TRP A 91 2.57 -0.85 -1.00
CA TRP A 91 2.46 -1.85 0.04
C TRP A 91 1.21 -1.65 0.88
N THR A 92 0.36 -2.66 0.86
CA THR A 92 -0.90 -2.68 1.61
C THR A 92 -0.68 -3.25 3.00
N CYS A 93 -1.49 -2.83 3.97
CA CYS A 93 -1.29 -3.27 5.35
C CYS A 93 -1.59 -4.78 5.50
N PRO A 94 -0.61 -5.64 5.89
CA PRO A 94 -0.84 -7.08 6.01
C PRO A 94 -1.89 -7.43 7.06
N SER A 95 -2.04 -6.61 8.11
CA SER A 95 -3.10 -6.83 9.10
C SER A 95 -4.48 -6.63 8.50
N ARG A 96 -4.68 -5.68 7.58
CA ARG A 96 -5.96 -5.48 6.90
C ARG A 96 -6.39 -6.71 6.10
N ALA A 97 -5.46 -7.32 5.37
CA ALA A 97 -5.74 -8.56 4.65
C ALA A 97 -6.13 -9.71 5.60
N LEU A 98 -5.42 -9.83 6.73
CA LEU A 98 -5.77 -10.81 7.77
C LEU A 98 -7.16 -10.56 8.37
N LEU A 99 -7.50 -9.28 8.63
CA LEU A 99 -8.78 -8.87 9.21
C LEU A 99 -9.93 -9.08 8.21
N ASN A 100 -9.76 -8.72 6.94
CA ASN A 100 -10.75 -8.98 5.87
C ASN A 100 -11.07 -10.49 5.78
N LYS A 101 -10.06 -11.35 5.94
CA LYS A 101 -10.27 -12.81 5.99
C LYS A 101 -11.07 -13.25 7.21
N TRP A 102 -10.89 -12.59 8.36
CA TRP A 102 -11.68 -12.89 9.55
C TRP A 102 -13.09 -12.35 9.46
N GLU A 103 -13.28 -11.15 8.89
CA GLU A 103 -14.58 -10.52 8.66
C GLU A 103 -15.54 -11.47 7.91
N ASN A 104 -15.02 -12.19 6.93
CA ASN A 104 -15.81 -13.10 6.09
C ASN A 104 -16.01 -14.50 6.70
N THR A 105 -15.61 -14.73 7.95
CA THR A 105 -15.70 -16.06 8.61
C THR A 105 -16.16 -15.95 10.06
N LYS A 106 -17.16 -16.74 10.46
CA LYS A 106 -17.47 -16.94 11.89
C LYS A 106 -16.25 -17.58 12.56
N LYS A 107 -15.67 -16.91 13.54
CA LYS A 107 -14.40 -17.34 14.14
C LYS A 107 -14.32 -16.98 15.60
N ASP A 108 -14.13 -18.00 16.44
CA ASP A 108 -13.74 -17.78 17.84
C ASP A 108 -12.23 -17.50 17.88
N LEU A 109 -11.89 -16.28 18.32
CA LEU A 109 -10.52 -15.80 18.51
C LEU A 109 -10.27 -15.48 19.99
N SER A 110 -11.06 -16.03 20.91
CA SER A 110 -10.94 -15.75 22.35
C SER A 110 -9.55 -16.11 22.90
N GLU A 111 -8.94 -17.17 22.40
CA GLU A 111 -7.61 -17.63 22.78
C GLU A 111 -6.46 -16.90 22.06
N ILE A 112 -6.75 -15.98 21.11
CA ILE A 112 -5.67 -15.27 20.41
C ILE A 112 -4.93 -14.36 21.38
N THR A 113 -3.61 -14.48 21.41
CA THR A 113 -2.76 -13.52 22.12
C THR A 113 -2.28 -12.40 21.20
N LEU A 114 -1.78 -11.31 21.77
CA LEU A 114 -1.13 -10.25 21.00
C LEU A 114 0.04 -10.78 20.17
N GLU A 115 0.80 -11.70 20.73
CA GLU A 115 1.94 -12.33 20.05
C GLU A 115 1.49 -13.22 18.90
N ASP A 116 0.40 -13.99 19.06
CA ASP A 116 -0.18 -14.76 17.96
C ASP A 116 -0.64 -13.86 16.82
N TYR A 117 -1.26 -12.73 17.12
CA TYR A 117 -1.69 -11.77 16.11
C TYR A 117 -0.50 -11.20 15.33
N ARG A 118 0.54 -10.73 16.04
CA ARG A 118 1.79 -10.26 15.42
C ARG A 118 2.40 -11.32 14.51
N ASN A 119 2.52 -12.56 15.00
CA ASN A 119 3.07 -13.67 14.22
C ASN A 119 2.25 -13.99 12.97
N LYS A 120 0.91 -13.91 13.05
CA LYS A 120 0.04 -14.09 11.88
C LYS A 120 0.22 -12.97 10.84
N VAL A 121 0.34 -11.72 11.27
CA VAL A 121 0.62 -10.59 10.37
C VAL A 121 1.98 -10.75 9.71
N GLU A 122 3.03 -11.04 10.47
CA GLU A 122 4.38 -11.23 9.94
C GLU A 122 4.43 -12.41 8.95
N LYS A 123 3.73 -13.51 9.25
CA LYS A 123 3.58 -14.62 8.29
C LYS A 123 2.92 -14.17 6.99
N TYR A 124 1.89 -13.34 7.07
CA TYR A 124 1.22 -12.79 5.90
C TYR A 124 2.15 -11.89 5.08
N SER A 125 2.89 -11.01 5.77
CA SER A 125 3.89 -10.13 5.16
C SER A 125 4.96 -10.94 4.44
N LYS A 126 5.54 -11.96 5.08
CA LYS A 126 6.58 -12.81 4.49
C LYS A 126 6.08 -13.55 3.27
N SER A 127 4.90 -14.17 3.35
CA SER A 127 4.30 -14.86 2.21
C SER A 127 4.13 -13.94 1.00
N ALA A 128 3.62 -12.71 1.22
CA ALA A 128 3.46 -11.76 0.12
C ALA A 128 4.81 -11.30 -0.48
N LEU A 129 5.83 -11.09 0.36
CA LEU A 129 7.17 -10.73 -0.11
C LEU A 129 7.84 -11.87 -0.89
N GLU A 130 7.65 -13.12 -0.47
CA GLU A 130 8.10 -14.30 -1.22
C GLU A 130 7.45 -14.34 -2.61
N ASP A 131 6.14 -14.09 -2.70
CA ASP A 131 5.42 -14.05 -3.97
C ASP A 131 5.93 -12.93 -4.90
N TYR A 132 6.13 -11.73 -4.35
CA TYR A 132 6.75 -10.62 -5.09
C TYR A 132 8.20 -10.92 -5.51
N ASN A 133 8.99 -11.55 -4.65
CA ASN A 133 10.36 -11.90 -4.96
C ASN A 133 10.46 -12.95 -6.08
N ASN A 134 9.46 -13.81 -6.20
CA ASN A 134 9.31 -14.77 -7.29
C ASN A 134 8.83 -14.15 -8.62
N CYS A 135 8.51 -12.85 -8.65
CA CYS A 135 8.23 -12.16 -9.90
C CYS A 135 9.48 -12.03 -10.78
N ASP A 136 10.70 -12.09 -10.23
CA ASP A 136 11.95 -12.07 -11.01
C ASP A 136 12.06 -10.86 -11.96
N MET A 137 11.58 -9.71 -11.49
CA MET A 137 11.73 -8.40 -12.12
C MET A 137 11.89 -7.34 -11.02
N PRO A 138 12.51 -6.18 -11.30
CA PRO A 138 12.65 -5.12 -10.31
C PRO A 138 11.27 -4.64 -9.82
N LEU A 139 11.12 -4.51 -8.51
CA LEU A 139 9.90 -4.03 -7.85
C LEU A 139 10.25 -2.85 -6.94
N LEU A 140 9.60 -1.72 -7.16
CA LEU A 140 9.81 -0.49 -6.41
C LEU A 140 8.71 -0.35 -5.36
N PHE A 141 9.06 -0.54 -4.09
CA PHE A 141 8.12 -0.55 -2.97
C PHE A 141 7.94 0.82 -2.34
N ILE A 142 6.68 1.13 -2.04
CA ILE A 142 6.23 2.36 -1.37
C ILE A 142 5.29 1.97 -0.24
N GLY A 143 5.63 2.33 1.00
CA GLY A 143 4.74 2.18 2.14
C GLY A 143 3.70 3.31 2.17
N GLY A 144 2.42 2.98 2.30
CA GLY A 144 1.34 3.95 2.43
C GLY A 144 1.06 4.30 3.89
N GLN A 145 -0.10 3.84 4.38
CA GLN A 145 -0.54 4.03 5.77
C GLN A 145 0.40 3.37 6.78
N VAL A 146 0.99 2.22 6.44
CA VAL A 146 1.96 1.49 7.28
C VAL A 146 3.33 1.50 6.61
N SER A 147 4.38 1.33 7.42
CA SER A 147 5.74 1.21 6.90
C SER A 147 5.94 -0.07 6.08
N LEU A 148 6.87 0.00 5.13
CA LEU A 148 7.39 -1.19 4.45
C LEU A 148 7.99 -2.18 5.45
N PRO A 149 7.88 -3.50 5.20
CA PRO A 149 8.67 -4.50 5.89
C PRO A 149 10.15 -4.38 5.54
N ASP A 150 11.00 -5.08 6.29
CA ASP A 150 12.40 -5.24 5.91
C ASP A 150 12.49 -6.01 4.59
N LEU A 151 13.08 -5.38 3.57
CA LEU A 151 13.23 -5.93 2.23
C LEU A 151 14.63 -6.49 1.96
N SER A 152 15.55 -6.46 2.94
CA SER A 152 16.97 -6.78 2.74
C SER A 152 17.24 -8.19 2.20
N ASP A 153 16.37 -9.15 2.52
CA ASP A 153 16.46 -10.54 2.05
C ASP A 153 15.84 -10.77 0.65
N TYR A 154 15.24 -9.75 0.03
CA TYR A 154 14.47 -9.88 -1.21
C TYR A 154 15.11 -9.08 -2.36
N GLY A 155 15.92 -9.77 -3.17
CA GLY A 155 16.89 -9.14 -4.08
C GLY A 155 16.30 -8.26 -5.20
N ASN A 156 15.06 -8.48 -5.61
CA ASN A 156 14.36 -7.67 -6.61
C ASN A 156 13.36 -6.67 -5.99
N CYS A 157 13.23 -6.62 -4.66
CA CYS A 157 12.32 -5.73 -3.95
C CYS A 157 13.10 -4.54 -3.39
N HIS A 158 12.88 -3.36 -3.96
CA HIS A 158 13.62 -2.15 -3.62
C HIS A 158 12.75 -1.16 -2.86
N ALA A 159 13.12 -0.83 -1.63
CA ALA A 159 12.44 0.22 -0.86
C ALA A 159 12.77 1.59 -1.47
N VAL A 160 11.75 2.28 -1.98
CA VAL A 160 11.88 3.67 -2.47
C VAL A 160 11.38 4.66 -1.43
N VAL A 161 10.23 4.36 -0.83
CA VAL A 161 9.63 5.16 0.23
C VAL A 161 9.16 4.22 1.34
N ASP A 162 9.82 4.25 2.49
CA ASP A 162 9.44 3.38 3.61
C ASP A 162 8.01 3.62 4.09
N ARG A 163 7.59 4.89 4.18
CA ARG A 163 6.25 5.30 4.56
C ARG A 163 5.96 6.70 4.04
N MET A 164 4.93 6.86 3.22
CA MET A 164 4.59 8.13 2.56
C MET A 164 4.29 9.24 3.55
N THR A 165 3.65 8.92 4.69
CA THR A 165 3.36 9.91 5.72
C THR A 165 4.63 10.55 6.29
N ASN A 166 5.78 9.87 6.24
CA ASN A 166 7.05 10.40 6.75
C ASN A 166 7.75 11.38 5.78
N LEU A 167 7.18 11.61 4.59
CA LEU A 167 7.74 12.50 3.58
C LEU A 167 7.42 13.98 3.84
N VAL A 168 6.57 14.29 4.81
CA VAL A 168 6.17 15.66 5.15
C VAL A 168 6.52 15.98 6.60
N GLU A 169 6.71 17.27 6.86
CA GLU A 169 6.89 17.77 8.21
C GLU A 169 5.56 17.71 8.95
N GLU A 170 5.58 17.14 10.16
CA GLU A 170 4.41 17.06 11.05
C GLU A 170 3.17 16.44 10.37
N PRO A 171 3.26 15.20 9.84
CA PRO A 171 2.14 14.53 9.18
C PRO A 171 0.97 14.26 10.12
N PHE A 172 1.26 14.28 11.42
CA PHE A 172 0.30 14.11 12.50
C PHE A 172 0.27 15.39 13.35
N TRP A 173 -0.89 15.69 13.94
CA TRP A 173 -0.98 16.77 14.94
C TRP A 173 -0.18 16.51 16.20
N CYS A 174 0.25 15.27 16.41
CA CYS A 174 1.04 14.82 17.54
C CYS A 174 2.37 14.26 17.05
N GLU A 175 3.46 14.98 17.29
CA GLU A 175 4.82 14.60 16.86
C GLU A 175 5.28 13.24 17.40
N TYR A 176 4.77 12.81 18.57
CA TYR A 176 5.04 11.49 19.15
C TYR A 176 4.52 10.33 18.29
N GLU A 177 3.64 10.61 17.31
CA GLU A 177 3.10 9.62 16.36
C GLU A 177 3.99 9.45 15.11
N LYS A 178 5.06 10.26 14.97
CA LYS A 178 6.11 9.99 13.96
C LYS A 178 6.87 8.73 14.36
N VAL A 179 6.61 7.66 13.65
CA VAL A 179 7.26 6.36 13.90
C VAL A 179 8.57 6.26 13.11
N ASN A 180 9.52 5.47 13.64
CA ASN A 180 10.80 5.18 13.00
C ASN A 180 10.64 4.81 11.51
N LYS A 181 11.63 5.21 10.68
CA LYS A 181 11.60 5.07 9.22
C LYS A 181 11.42 3.61 8.78
N THR A 182 12.14 2.68 9.39
CA THR A 182 12.08 1.24 9.04
C THR A 182 10.89 0.53 9.72
N GLY A 183 10.31 -0.46 9.02
CA GLY A 183 9.21 -1.26 9.52
C GLY A 183 9.54 -2.09 10.75
N THR A 184 9.02 -1.69 11.91
CA THR A 184 8.90 -2.52 13.11
C THR A 184 7.55 -3.23 13.11
N VAL A 185 7.38 -4.29 13.91
CA VAL A 185 6.05 -4.94 14.04
C VAL A 185 4.94 -3.95 14.42
N HIS A 186 5.30 -2.87 15.12
CA HIS A 186 4.38 -1.84 15.60
C HIS A 186 3.85 -0.92 14.49
N ASN A 187 4.68 -0.51 13.52
CA ASN A 187 4.30 0.41 12.44
C ASN A 187 3.94 -0.28 11.12
N LYS A 188 3.97 -1.62 11.09
CA LYS A 188 3.50 -2.48 9.98
C LYS A 188 2.05 -2.95 10.15
N ILE A 189 1.45 -2.72 11.32
CA ILE A 189 0.09 -3.17 11.68
C ILE A 189 -0.83 -1.96 11.82
N ASP A 190 -1.97 -2.02 11.15
CA ASP A 190 -3.12 -1.19 11.45
C ASP A 190 -3.86 -1.78 12.66
N TRP A 191 -3.62 -1.21 13.83
CA TRP A 191 -4.21 -1.64 15.11
C TRP A 191 -5.68 -1.23 15.25
N GLU A 192 -6.13 -0.21 14.52
CA GLU A 192 -7.52 0.25 14.56
C GLU A 192 -8.47 -0.74 13.88
N GLY A 193 -7.98 -1.49 12.89
CA GLY A 193 -8.74 -2.51 12.18
C GLY A 193 -9.36 -3.60 13.08
N ILE A 194 -8.77 -3.90 14.24
CA ILE A 194 -9.35 -4.86 15.21
C ILE A 194 -10.67 -4.34 15.78
N PHE A 195 -10.78 -3.04 16.07
CA PHE A 195 -12.00 -2.45 16.62
C PHE A 195 -13.09 -2.33 15.55
N ARG A 196 -12.71 -2.08 14.29
CA ARG A 196 -13.65 -2.14 13.16
C ARG A 196 -14.38 -3.49 13.10
N LEU A 197 -13.68 -4.60 13.33
CA LEU A 197 -14.32 -5.94 13.34
C LEU A 197 -15.37 -6.09 14.46
N LEU A 198 -15.15 -5.46 15.62
CA LEU A 198 -16.11 -5.45 16.73
C LEU A 198 -17.34 -4.61 16.42
N GLU A 199 -17.14 -3.44 15.82
CA GLU A 199 -18.20 -2.47 15.51
C GLU A 199 -19.14 -2.94 14.39
N LEU A 200 -18.62 -3.75 13.47
CA LEU A 200 -19.41 -4.30 12.36
C LEU A 200 -20.33 -5.47 12.78
N GLY A 201 -20.35 -5.85 14.05
CA GLY A 201 -21.33 -6.80 14.60
C GLY A 201 -21.14 -8.26 14.13
N HIS A 202 -19.95 -8.61 13.62
CA HIS A 202 -19.61 -9.97 13.24
C HIS A 202 -19.49 -10.87 14.47
N GLU A 203 -19.81 -12.17 14.33
CA GLU A 203 -19.61 -13.19 15.39
C GLU A 203 -18.12 -13.53 15.57
N ILE A 204 -17.31 -12.51 15.89
CA ILE A 204 -15.89 -12.64 16.22
C ILE A 204 -15.75 -12.38 17.71
N ASN A 205 -15.33 -13.39 18.44
CA ASN A 205 -15.11 -13.30 19.87
C ASN A 205 -13.62 -13.10 20.14
N PHE A 206 -13.24 -12.00 20.79
CA PHE A 206 -11.89 -11.75 21.28
C PHE A 206 -11.89 -11.75 22.82
N SER A 207 -10.79 -12.19 23.46
CA SER A 207 -10.70 -12.07 24.92
C SER A 207 -10.58 -10.61 25.35
N GLU A 208 -11.11 -10.30 26.54
CA GLU A 208 -10.93 -8.98 27.15
C GLU A 208 -9.46 -8.60 27.31
N LYS A 209 -8.59 -9.57 27.61
CA LYS A 209 -7.16 -9.35 27.76
C LYS A 209 -6.55 -8.87 26.44
N PHE A 210 -6.82 -9.57 25.34
CA PHE A 210 -6.36 -9.16 24.01
C PHE A 210 -6.84 -7.75 23.67
N LEU A 211 -8.13 -7.47 23.88
CA LEU A 211 -8.68 -6.13 23.61
C LEU A 211 -8.05 -5.03 24.47
N LYS A 212 -7.74 -5.31 25.75
CA LYS A 212 -7.01 -4.38 26.62
C LYS A 212 -5.58 -4.15 26.13
N ASP A 213 -4.88 -5.20 25.70
CA ASP A 213 -3.51 -5.08 25.16
C ASP A 213 -3.49 -4.25 23.86
N ILE A 214 -4.44 -4.48 22.94
CA ILE A 214 -4.60 -3.69 21.71
C ILE A 214 -4.98 -2.24 22.03
N HIS A 215 -5.89 -2.03 22.98
CA HIS A 215 -6.26 -0.70 23.42
C HIS A 215 -5.06 0.04 24.02
N LYS A 216 -4.25 -0.64 24.83
CA LYS A 216 -3.02 -0.09 25.40
C LYS A 216 -2.06 0.38 24.30
N ILE A 217 -1.79 -0.47 23.29
CA ILE A 217 -0.96 -0.08 22.14
C ILE A 217 -1.55 1.13 21.42
N ARG A 218 -2.86 1.13 21.15
CA ARG A 218 -3.52 2.25 20.45
C ARG A 218 -3.53 3.54 21.26
N VAL A 219 -3.71 3.49 22.56
CA VAL A 219 -3.94 4.71 23.38
C VAL A 219 -2.65 5.20 24.02
N GLU A 220 -1.78 4.30 24.46
CA GLU A 220 -0.56 4.65 25.18
C GLU A 220 0.66 4.71 24.24
N GLU A 221 0.72 3.88 23.19
CA GLU A 221 1.86 3.87 22.25
C GLU A 221 1.59 4.66 20.95
N PHE A 222 0.34 4.75 20.49
CA PHE A 222 -0.04 5.44 19.24
C PHE A 222 -1.33 6.28 19.38
N PRO A 223 -1.38 7.28 20.29
CA PRO A 223 -2.61 7.92 20.78
C PRO A 223 -3.51 8.53 19.69
N LYS A 224 -4.28 7.70 18.97
CA LYS A 224 -5.10 8.03 17.79
C LYS A 224 -4.29 8.74 16.71
N TYR A 225 -3.95 8.06 15.60
CA TYR A 225 -3.37 8.69 14.40
C TYR A 225 -4.18 9.92 13.97
N ARG A 226 -3.77 11.10 14.39
CA ARG A 226 -4.48 12.34 14.04
C ARG A 226 -3.76 12.95 12.87
N LEU A 227 -4.14 12.50 11.69
CA LEU A 227 -3.62 13.01 10.44
C LEU A 227 -3.84 14.51 10.35
N ASN A 228 -2.79 15.23 9.95
CA ASN A 228 -2.87 16.65 9.72
C ASN A 228 -3.72 16.91 8.46
N PRO A 229 -4.89 17.58 8.54
CA PRO A 229 -5.84 17.73 7.44
C PRO A 229 -5.27 18.60 6.32
N TYR A 230 -4.19 19.34 6.58
CA TYR A 230 -3.44 20.00 5.53
C TYR A 230 -2.86 18.99 4.52
N TYR A 231 -2.33 17.86 5.02
CA TYR A 231 -1.75 16.80 4.19
C TYR A 231 -2.72 15.65 3.92
N PHE A 232 -3.79 15.53 4.70
CA PHE A 232 -4.80 14.47 4.65
C PHE A 232 -6.21 15.07 4.78
N PRO A 233 -6.63 15.93 3.83
CA PRO A 233 -7.92 16.62 3.88
C PRO A 233 -9.11 15.65 3.86
N ASP A 234 -8.88 14.48 3.29
CA ASP A 234 -9.80 13.36 3.23
C ASP A 234 -9.18 12.19 4.03
N GLN A 235 -9.98 11.53 4.87
CA GLN A 235 -9.50 10.69 5.98
C GLN A 235 -8.87 9.35 5.58
N GLY A 236 -7.66 9.37 4.99
CA GLY A 236 -6.75 8.23 5.12
C GLY A 236 -5.98 7.77 3.90
N HIS A 237 -5.93 8.53 2.80
CA HIS A 237 -5.21 8.11 1.59
C HIS A 237 -4.11 9.07 1.11
N GLY A 238 -3.86 10.13 1.87
CA GLY A 238 -2.85 11.13 1.54
C GLY A 238 -3.32 12.08 0.44
N SER A 239 -3.13 13.38 0.66
CA SER A 239 -3.46 14.38 -0.35
C SER A 239 -2.64 14.21 -1.63
N ARG A 240 -3.09 14.89 -2.70
CA ARG A 240 -2.35 15.12 -3.95
C ARG A 240 -0.87 15.39 -3.75
N PHE A 241 -0.54 16.13 -2.69
CA PHE A 241 0.82 16.52 -2.33
C PHE A 241 1.69 15.31 -1.94
N LEU A 242 1.17 14.40 -1.12
CA LEU A 242 1.91 13.20 -0.71
C LEU A 242 2.16 12.26 -1.89
N HIS A 243 1.16 12.09 -2.75
CA HIS A 243 1.30 11.31 -3.97
C HIS A 243 2.36 11.92 -4.89
N ARG A 244 2.39 13.25 -5.01
CA ARG A 244 3.42 13.94 -5.78
C ARG A 244 4.81 13.70 -5.22
N ILE A 245 5.04 13.94 -3.92
CA ILE A 245 6.38 13.78 -3.33
C ILE A 245 6.85 12.32 -3.42
N ALA A 246 5.97 11.35 -3.14
CA ALA A 246 6.31 9.94 -3.26
C ALA A 246 6.65 9.56 -4.71
N THR A 247 5.94 10.13 -5.69
CA THR A 247 6.24 9.89 -7.10
C THR A 247 7.52 10.60 -7.55
N ASP A 248 7.82 11.80 -7.03
CA ASP A 248 9.11 12.46 -7.30
C ASP A 248 10.27 11.60 -6.77
N LYS A 249 10.11 10.93 -5.63
CA LYS A 249 11.08 9.95 -5.10
C LYS A 249 11.21 8.70 -5.98
N LEU A 250 10.12 8.21 -6.55
CA LEU A 250 10.16 7.14 -7.56
C LEU A 250 10.92 7.58 -8.81
N ILE A 251 10.64 8.76 -9.33
CA ILE A 251 11.31 9.32 -10.50
C ILE A 251 12.82 9.40 -10.24
N GLU A 252 13.23 10.00 -9.12
CA GLU A 252 14.63 10.11 -8.71
C GLU A 252 15.31 8.72 -8.65
N TYR A 253 14.63 7.72 -8.09
CA TYR A 253 15.14 6.36 -8.03
C TYR A 253 15.28 5.74 -9.42
N ILE A 254 14.26 5.86 -10.27
CA ILE A 254 14.23 5.31 -11.63
C ILE A 254 15.37 5.91 -12.48
N GLU A 255 15.60 7.21 -12.37
CA GLU A 255 16.69 7.90 -13.09
C GLU A 255 18.06 7.50 -12.57
N THR A 256 18.25 7.49 -11.24
CA THR A 256 19.53 7.14 -10.62
C THR A 256 19.96 5.71 -10.98
N ASN A 257 18.99 4.80 -11.14
CA ASN A 257 19.23 3.40 -11.48
C ASN A 257 19.09 3.11 -12.99
N ASN A 258 18.91 4.13 -13.84
CA ASN A 258 18.75 4.01 -15.29
C ASN A 258 17.70 2.97 -15.72
N MET A 259 16.58 2.86 -14.99
CA MET A 259 15.56 1.85 -15.28
C MET A 259 14.72 2.20 -16.52
N ILE A 260 14.67 3.48 -16.89
CA ILE A 260 14.08 3.98 -18.13
C ILE A 260 15.19 4.61 -18.97
N ASN A 261 15.34 4.15 -20.22
CA ASN A 261 16.26 4.75 -21.16
C ASN A 261 15.68 6.08 -21.65
N THR A 262 16.16 7.19 -21.11
CA THR A 262 15.88 8.54 -21.61
C THR A 262 16.76 8.81 -22.83
N ILE A 263 16.46 8.16 -23.96
CA ILE A 263 17.03 8.61 -25.24
C ILE A 263 16.37 9.96 -25.56
N VAL A 264 17.06 11.03 -25.17
CA VAL A 264 16.78 12.39 -25.61
C VAL A 264 17.19 12.45 -27.08
N ASN A 265 16.22 12.35 -27.99
CA ASN A 265 16.39 12.80 -29.36
C ASN A 265 16.44 14.33 -29.39
#